data_AF-A0A0B0PAL7-F1
#
_entry.id   AF-A0A0B0PAL7-F1
#
_cell.length_a   1.000
_cell.length_b   1.000
_cell.length_c   1.000
_cell.angle_alpha   90.00
_cell.angle_beta   90.00
_cell.angle_gamma   90.00
#
_symmetry.space_group_name_H-M   'P 1'
#
loop_
_entity.id
_entity.type
_entity.pdbx_description
1 polymer ?
#
loop_
_entity_poly.entity_id
_entity_poly.type
_entity_poly.pdbx_seq_one_letter_code
_entity_poly.pdbx_strand_id
1 'polypeptide(L)'
;MTMREALLGFSILLIFIAYFIEFSSAIVVFEPFSISFPDLPAKFARGNNTAVCGALQVADPSDACTPLRNEFGSNKTGPTRFALIIRGNCSFEEKIRKAQSGGFSAAIVYDDQDRGSLVSMMANPTGIKILAVFVSKSAGEFLKDHAKGEKGECCIYLRPNSKALTIFVICFLSLLVIAAFLVIALMPPRILLNWRRRNLVKSVDSKTVEALPCVAFGSARLSQCHAGETCAICLEDYKDGEILKILPCQHDFHSSCVESWLTKWGTFCPVCKHDMITKTAYSEIKRSSTGDAHLPWI
;
A
#
# COMPACT_ATOMS: atom_id res chain seq x y z
N MET A 1 4.22 -0.70 -16.48
CA MET A 1 3.57 0.26 -15.56
C MET A 1 3.60 1.61 -16.23
N THR A 2 2.43 2.18 -16.55
CA THR A 2 2.35 3.40 -17.34
C THR A 2 2.51 4.63 -16.45
N MET A 3 3.11 5.71 -16.96
CA MET A 3 3.33 6.98 -16.23
C MET A 3 2.05 7.55 -15.60
N ARG A 4 0.89 7.20 -16.16
CA ARG A 4 -0.45 7.58 -15.69
C ARG A 4 -0.85 6.86 -14.38
N GLU A 5 -0.44 5.61 -14.21
CA GLU A 5 -0.69 4.83 -12.97
C GLU A 5 0.15 5.35 -11.80
N ALA A 6 1.37 5.81 -12.06
CA ALA A 6 2.23 6.41 -11.04
C ALA A 6 1.71 7.76 -10.53
N LEU A 7 1.18 8.60 -11.43
CA LEU A 7 0.56 9.88 -11.08
C LEU A 7 -0.74 9.71 -10.29
N LEU A 8 -1.55 8.71 -10.64
CA LEU A 8 -2.76 8.35 -9.88
C LEU A 8 -2.41 7.86 -8.47
N GLY A 9 -1.39 7.01 -8.33
CA GLY A 9 -0.91 6.56 -7.02
C GLY A 9 -0.40 7.70 -6.14
N PHE A 10 0.32 8.66 -6.71
CA PHE A 10 0.80 9.85 -5.98
C PHE A 10 -0.34 10.78 -5.55
N SER A 11 -1.34 10.99 -6.40
CA SER A 11 -2.51 11.81 -6.08
C SER A 11 -3.35 11.18 -4.96
N ILE A 12 -3.57 9.87 -4.99
CA ILE A 12 -4.28 9.14 -3.92
C ILE A 12 -3.49 9.21 -2.61
N LEU A 13 -2.17 9.07 -2.65
CA LEU A 13 -1.32 9.20 -1.47
C LEU A 13 -1.38 10.61 -0.86
N LEU A 14 -1.36 11.66 -1.68
CA LEU A 14 -1.52 13.04 -1.20
C LEU A 14 -2.90 13.29 -0.59
N ILE A 15 -3.96 12.70 -1.15
CA ILE A 15 -5.32 12.78 -0.59
C ILE A 15 -5.38 12.03 0.75
N PHE A 16 -4.76 10.86 0.88
CA PHE A 16 -4.68 10.13 2.14
C PHE A 16 -3.84 10.88 3.18
N ILE A 17 -2.70 11.47 2.81
CA ILE A 17 -1.89 12.30 3.70
C ILE A 17 -2.68 13.54 4.14
N ALA A 18 -3.42 14.19 3.24
CA ALA A 18 -4.28 15.32 3.56
C ALA A 18 -5.44 14.93 4.50
N TYR A 19 -6.03 13.75 4.32
CA TYR A 19 -7.08 13.21 5.20
C TYR A 19 -6.57 12.92 6.62
N PHE A 20 -5.30 12.50 6.75
CA PHE A 20 -4.68 12.26 8.06
C PHE A 20 -4.11 13.52 8.74
N ILE A 21 -4.10 14.68 8.06
CA ILE A 21 -3.67 15.97 8.63
C ILE A 21 -4.77 16.61 9.50
N GLU A 22 -5.95 16.00 9.62
CA GLU A 22 -7.09 16.61 10.32
C GLU A 22 -7.02 16.49 11.86
N PHE A 23 -6.36 17.52 12.42
CA PHE A 23 -6.60 18.34 13.61
C PHE A 23 -6.75 17.72 15.01
N SER A 24 -6.08 18.45 15.92
CA SER A 24 -6.18 18.49 17.38
C SER A 24 -7.62 18.70 17.88
N SER A 25 -8.49 17.73 17.66
CA SER A 25 -9.88 17.71 18.14
C SER A 25 -9.92 17.21 19.59
N ALA A 26 -10.84 17.75 20.38
CA ALA A 26 -11.29 17.07 21.60
C ALA A 26 -12.68 16.48 21.31
N ILE A 27 -13.14 15.62 22.22
CA ILE A 27 -14.49 15.05 22.16
C ILE A 27 -15.17 15.28 23.51
N VAL A 28 -16.29 15.99 23.49
CA VAL A 28 -17.21 16.09 24.63
C VAL A 28 -18.19 14.92 24.58
N VAL A 29 -18.15 14.07 25.59
CA VAL A 29 -19.10 12.95 25.77
C VAL A 29 -19.97 13.24 26.97
N PHE A 30 -21.27 13.05 26.81
CA PHE A 30 -22.23 13.12 27.91
C PHE A 30 -22.68 11.70 28.26
N GLU A 31 -22.16 11.15 29.36
CA GLU A 31 -22.31 9.73 29.71
C GLU A 31 -23.75 9.22 29.85
N PRO A 32 -24.73 9.94 30.44
CA PRO A 32 -26.09 9.40 30.57
C PRO A 32 -26.76 9.07 29.23
N PHE A 33 -26.23 9.58 28.11
CA PHE A 33 -26.70 9.28 26.77
C PHE A 33 -25.62 8.71 25.84
N SER A 34 -24.37 8.60 26.30
CA SER A 34 -23.22 8.20 25.46
C SER A 34 -23.11 8.99 24.15
N ILE A 35 -23.57 10.25 24.13
CA ILE A 35 -23.54 11.11 22.94
C ILE A 35 -22.21 11.86 22.93
N SER A 36 -21.49 11.78 21.81
CA SER A 36 -20.25 12.50 21.56
C SER A 36 -20.47 13.66 20.60
N PHE A 37 -19.89 14.82 20.92
CA PHE A 37 -19.91 15.99 20.05
C PHE A 37 -18.50 16.29 19.53
N PRO A 38 -18.35 16.65 18.25
CA PRO A 38 -17.07 17.17 17.75
C PRO A 38 -16.84 18.55 18.35
N ASP A 39 -15.62 18.79 18.83
CA ASP A 39 -15.27 20.07 19.45
C ASP A 39 -13.85 20.51 19.12
N LEU A 40 -13.64 21.82 19.27
CA LEU A 40 -12.33 22.44 19.14
C LEU A 40 -11.81 22.80 20.53
N PRO A 41 -10.67 22.24 20.96
CA PRO A 41 -10.05 22.68 22.19
C PRO A 41 -9.53 24.10 22.02
N ALA A 42 -9.52 24.84 23.13
CA ALA A 42 -8.77 26.07 23.22
C ALA A 42 -7.30 25.86 22.87
N LYS A 43 -6.65 26.84 22.21
CA LYS A 43 -5.19 26.84 21.99
C LYS A 43 -4.36 26.85 23.28
N PHE A 44 -5.01 27.06 24.42
CA PHE A 44 -4.43 27.09 25.76
C PHE A 44 -4.95 25.96 26.67
N ALA A 45 -5.74 25.01 26.12
CA ALA A 45 -6.17 23.83 26.86
C ALA A 45 -4.94 22.99 27.26
N ARG A 46 -4.59 23.00 28.55
CA ARG A 46 -3.48 22.18 29.10
C ARG A 46 -4.06 21.01 29.89
N GLY A 47 -4.29 19.90 29.21
CA GLY A 47 -4.67 18.63 29.85
C GLY A 47 -3.47 17.69 29.92
N ASN A 48 -3.34 16.95 31.04
CA ASN A 48 -2.60 15.70 31.02
C ASN A 48 -3.35 14.72 30.08
N ASN A 49 -2.71 13.67 29.56
CA ASN A 49 -3.25 12.77 28.52
C ASN A 49 -4.47 11.91 28.93
N THR A 50 -5.36 12.43 29.77
CA THR A 50 -6.46 11.72 30.40
C THR A 50 -7.74 12.53 30.26
N ALA A 51 -8.86 11.83 30.05
CA ALA A 51 -10.18 12.44 30.07
C ALA A 51 -10.44 13.16 31.39
N VAL A 52 -11.12 14.31 31.34
CA VAL A 52 -11.57 15.03 32.54
C VAL A 52 -13.08 14.96 32.57
N CYS A 53 -13.65 14.39 33.63
CA CYS A 53 -15.10 14.26 33.82
C CYS A 53 -15.58 15.16 34.97
N GLY A 54 -16.79 15.66 34.86
CA GLY A 54 -17.40 16.52 35.87
C GLY A 54 -18.89 16.75 35.65
N ALA A 55 -19.54 17.24 36.70
CA ALA A 55 -20.93 17.67 36.66
C ALA A 55 -21.07 18.93 35.80
N LEU A 56 -21.90 18.86 34.77
CA LEU A 56 -22.15 19.98 33.88
C LEU A 56 -23.20 20.93 34.46
N GLN A 57 -22.90 22.22 34.45
CA GLN A 57 -23.79 23.26 34.94
C GLN A 57 -23.78 24.48 34.04
N VAL A 58 -24.97 25.04 33.79
CA VAL A 58 -25.11 26.31 33.07
C VAL A 58 -24.55 27.46 33.93
N ALA A 59 -23.70 28.29 33.34
CA ALA A 59 -23.20 29.49 33.98
C ALA A 59 -24.36 30.46 34.32
N ASP A 60 -24.24 31.20 35.42
CA ASP A 60 -25.16 32.30 35.76
C ASP A 60 -24.34 33.57 36.04
N PRO A 61 -24.40 34.61 35.17
CA PRO A 61 -25.17 34.66 33.92
C PRO A 61 -24.61 33.69 32.86
N SER A 62 -25.47 33.28 31.92
CA SER A 62 -25.14 32.26 30.91
C SER A 62 -24.00 32.66 29.97
N ASP A 63 -23.73 33.95 29.83
CA ASP A 63 -22.63 34.48 29.02
C ASP A 63 -21.31 34.61 29.79
N ALA A 64 -21.30 34.43 31.11
CA ALA A 64 -20.15 34.57 31.98
C ALA A 64 -19.36 35.89 31.78
N CYS A 65 -20.02 36.98 31.38
CA CYS A 65 -19.34 38.27 31.20
C CYS A 65 -19.22 39.07 32.50
N THR A 66 -20.06 38.77 33.50
CA THR A 66 -19.91 39.26 34.87
C THR A 66 -19.44 38.14 35.79
N PRO A 67 -19.00 38.44 37.04
CA PRO A 67 -18.74 37.39 38.03
C PRO A 67 -19.93 36.43 38.14
N LEU A 68 -19.63 35.14 38.17
CA LEU A 68 -20.66 34.10 38.20
C LEU A 68 -21.33 34.10 39.57
N ARG A 69 -22.66 33.97 39.61
CA ARG A 69 -23.43 33.90 40.87
C ARG A 69 -23.36 32.53 41.52
N ASN A 70 -23.19 31.50 40.70
CA ASN A 70 -23.00 30.11 41.12
C ASN A 70 -21.55 29.86 41.57
N GLU A 71 -20.98 30.71 42.42
CA GLU A 71 -19.63 30.49 42.94
C GLU A 71 -19.61 29.31 43.91
N PHE A 72 -18.82 28.30 43.58
CA PHE A 72 -18.62 27.16 44.46
C PHE A 72 -17.43 27.42 45.37
N GLY A 73 -17.71 27.58 46.67
CA GLY A 73 -16.66 27.70 47.68
C GLY A 73 -15.65 26.56 47.56
N SER A 74 -14.36 26.90 47.70
CA SER A 74 -13.19 26.02 47.59
C SER A 74 -13.09 24.95 48.70
N ASN A 75 -14.22 24.45 49.20
CA ASN A 75 -14.23 23.29 50.09
C ASN A 75 -14.05 22.04 49.20
N LYS A 76 -12.83 21.50 49.25
CA LYS A 76 -12.24 20.42 48.44
C LYS A 76 -12.98 19.07 48.42
N THR A 77 -14.25 19.00 48.81
CA THR A 77 -15.04 17.77 48.88
C THR A 77 -16.21 17.73 47.89
N GLY A 78 -16.33 18.72 47.00
CA GLY A 78 -17.35 18.74 45.95
C GLY A 78 -16.93 18.02 44.66
N PRO A 79 -17.90 17.52 43.87
CA PRO A 79 -17.63 16.97 42.54
C PRO A 79 -17.00 18.03 41.62
N THR A 80 -16.15 17.58 40.70
CA THR A 80 -15.60 18.43 39.62
C THR A 80 -16.76 19.03 38.83
N ARG A 81 -16.76 20.36 38.62
CA ARG A 81 -17.84 21.08 37.92
C ARG A 81 -17.34 21.72 36.64
N PHE A 82 -18.14 21.63 35.58
CA PHE A 82 -17.89 22.26 34.29
C PHE A 82 -18.92 23.35 34.02
N ALA A 83 -18.44 24.51 33.58
CA ALA A 83 -19.31 25.62 33.20
C ALA A 83 -19.72 25.49 31.72
N LEU A 84 -21.02 25.52 31.45
CA LEU A 84 -21.56 25.67 30.10
C LEU A 84 -21.90 27.15 29.87
N ILE A 85 -21.28 27.75 28.85
CA ILE A 85 -21.30 29.20 28.59
C ILE A 85 -21.72 29.46 27.15
N ILE A 86 -22.66 30.39 26.93
CA ILE A 86 -23.02 30.81 25.58
C ILE A 86 -22.02 31.84 25.02
N ARG A 87 -21.74 31.75 23.72
CA ARG A 87 -21.00 32.77 22.98
C ARG A 87 -21.75 34.12 22.96
N GLY A 88 -21.00 35.22 22.89
CA GLY A 88 -21.54 36.59 22.80
C GLY A 88 -21.14 37.48 23.97
N ASN A 89 -21.46 38.77 23.86
CA ASN A 89 -21.27 39.84 24.86
C ASN A 89 -19.82 40.19 25.27
N CYS A 90 -18.93 39.21 25.42
CA CYS A 90 -17.53 39.41 25.81
C CYS A 90 -16.61 38.38 25.14
N SER A 91 -15.29 38.57 25.31
CA SER A 91 -14.28 37.71 24.68
C SER A 91 -14.26 36.29 25.26
N PHE A 92 -13.78 35.31 24.50
CA PHE A 92 -13.59 33.94 25.00
C PHE A 92 -12.64 33.90 26.20
N GLU A 93 -11.60 34.73 26.20
CA GLU A 93 -10.66 34.85 27.32
C GLU A 93 -11.39 35.24 28.61
N GLU A 94 -12.24 36.27 28.53
CA GLU A 94 -12.97 36.78 29.68
C GLU A 94 -13.91 35.73 30.27
N LYS A 95 -14.70 35.07 29.42
CA LYS A 95 -15.60 33.96 29.81
C LYS A 95 -14.86 32.89 30.60
N ILE A 96 -13.68 32.50 30.13
CA ILE A 96 -12.89 31.42 30.71
C ILE A 96 -12.24 31.86 32.02
N ARG A 97 -11.76 33.11 32.09
CA ARG A 97 -11.25 33.67 33.35
C ARG A 97 -12.34 33.76 34.42
N LYS A 98 -13.56 34.15 34.05
CA LYS A 98 -14.73 34.20 34.96
C LYS A 98 -15.15 32.81 35.43
N ALA A 99 -15.16 31.82 34.54
CA ALA A 99 -15.39 30.42 34.91
C ALA A 99 -14.32 29.91 35.88
N GLN A 100 -13.04 30.21 35.61
CA GLN A 100 -11.95 29.83 36.50
C GLN A 100 -12.07 30.48 37.89
N SER A 101 -12.36 31.79 37.96
CA SER A 101 -12.55 32.47 39.23
C SER A 101 -13.78 31.98 39.99
N GLY A 102 -14.82 31.53 39.27
CA GLY A 102 -16.01 30.91 39.84
C GLY A 102 -15.82 29.48 40.38
N GLY A 103 -14.60 28.93 40.30
CA GLY A 103 -14.26 27.61 40.84
C GLY A 103 -14.54 26.43 39.91
N PHE A 104 -14.85 26.67 38.63
CA PHE A 104 -15.05 25.60 37.66
C PHE A 104 -13.72 24.96 37.25
N SER A 105 -13.73 23.66 36.98
CA SER A 105 -12.53 22.90 36.56
C SER A 105 -12.35 22.87 35.04
N ALA A 106 -13.44 23.08 34.29
CA ALA A 106 -13.42 23.26 32.84
C ALA A 106 -14.56 24.20 32.39
N ALA A 107 -14.42 24.76 31.19
CA ALA A 107 -15.40 25.61 30.53
C ALA A 107 -15.74 25.06 29.14
N ILE A 108 -17.02 24.88 28.86
CA ILE A 108 -17.56 24.49 27.55
C ILE A 108 -18.28 25.71 27.01
N VAL A 109 -17.73 26.31 25.95
CA VAL A 109 -18.36 27.44 25.28
C VAL A 109 -19.08 26.94 24.03
N TYR A 110 -20.38 27.22 23.90
CA TYR A 110 -21.14 26.82 22.72
C TYR A 110 -21.48 28.02 21.84
N ASP A 111 -21.53 27.76 20.53
CA ASP A 111 -21.86 28.77 19.54
C ASP A 111 -23.30 29.28 19.71
N ASP A 112 -23.53 30.57 19.41
CA ASP A 112 -24.87 31.18 19.34
C ASP A 112 -25.47 31.06 17.94
N GLN A 113 -24.70 30.56 16.97
CA GLN A 113 -25.07 30.48 15.56
C GLN A 113 -24.87 29.08 14.98
N ASP A 114 -25.79 28.66 14.09
CA ASP A 114 -25.74 27.38 13.38
C ASP A 114 -24.95 27.48 12.06
N ARG A 115 -23.66 27.87 12.13
CA ARG A 115 -22.83 28.05 10.92
C ARG A 115 -22.20 26.77 10.37
N GLY A 116 -22.39 25.62 11.03
CA GLY A 116 -21.79 24.33 10.65
C GLY A 116 -20.27 24.22 10.86
N SER A 117 -19.53 25.35 10.87
CA SER A 117 -18.09 25.41 11.14
C SER A 117 -17.79 25.94 12.54
N LEU A 118 -17.04 25.19 13.34
CA LEU A 118 -16.59 25.61 14.67
C LEU A 118 -15.51 26.70 14.59
N VAL A 119 -15.54 27.66 15.52
CA VAL A 119 -14.57 28.75 15.61
C VAL A 119 -13.49 28.41 16.65
N SER A 120 -12.21 28.63 16.29
CA SER A 120 -11.10 28.47 17.24
C SER A 120 -11.14 29.58 18.29
N MET A 121 -11.23 29.21 19.58
CA MET A 121 -11.10 30.19 20.67
C MET A 121 -9.68 30.76 20.73
N MET A 122 -9.57 32.08 20.63
CA MET A 122 -8.33 32.82 20.85
C MET A 122 -8.38 33.46 22.23
N ALA A 123 -7.36 33.21 23.06
CA ALA A 123 -7.15 33.85 24.36
C ALA A 123 -5.67 33.86 24.71
N ASN A 124 -5.28 34.78 25.59
CA ASN A 124 -3.95 34.78 26.18
C ASN A 124 -3.83 33.65 27.23
N PRO A 125 -2.91 32.68 27.07
CA PRO A 125 -2.77 31.54 27.99
C PRO A 125 -2.32 31.94 29.40
N THR A 126 -1.79 33.15 29.60
CA THR A 126 -1.20 33.56 30.88
C THR A 126 -2.23 33.55 32.02
N GLY A 127 -1.99 32.71 33.03
CA GLY A 127 -2.85 32.59 34.21
C GLY A 127 -4.15 31.77 34.00
N ILE A 128 -4.38 31.18 32.83
CA ILE A 128 -5.49 30.25 32.60
C ILE A 128 -4.98 28.82 32.88
N LYS A 129 -5.70 28.11 33.75
CA LYS A 129 -5.36 26.76 34.26
C LYS A 129 -6.44 25.72 33.95
N ILE A 130 -7.67 26.16 33.69
CA ILE A 130 -8.80 25.27 33.41
C ILE A 130 -8.83 24.84 31.96
N LEU A 131 -9.41 23.67 31.69
CA LEU A 131 -9.66 23.18 30.34
C LEU A 131 -10.79 24.00 29.69
N ALA A 132 -10.65 24.35 28.41
CA ALA A 132 -11.71 25.02 27.67
C ALA A 132 -11.91 24.40 26.29
N VAL A 133 -13.16 24.14 25.92
CA VAL A 133 -13.55 23.56 24.61
C VAL A 133 -14.69 24.36 23.99
N PHE A 134 -14.74 24.38 22.65
CA PHE A 134 -15.78 25.06 21.88
C PHE A 134 -16.62 24.05 21.10
N VAL A 135 -17.94 24.09 21.29
CA VAL A 135 -18.91 23.17 20.69
C VAL A 135 -19.91 23.92 19.80
N SER A 136 -20.61 23.19 18.92
CA SER A 136 -21.66 23.77 18.08
C SER A 136 -22.86 24.25 18.91
N LYS A 137 -23.70 25.10 18.33
CA LYS A 137 -24.96 25.52 18.96
C LYS A 137 -25.86 24.34 19.31
N SER A 138 -26.08 23.42 18.37
CA SER A 138 -26.88 22.21 18.60
C SER A 138 -26.37 21.35 19.77
N ALA A 139 -25.06 21.17 19.89
CA ALA A 139 -24.43 20.47 21.01
C ALA A 139 -24.63 21.25 22.32
N GLY A 140 -24.41 22.56 22.30
CA GLY A 140 -24.60 23.44 23.44
C GLY A 140 -26.02 23.47 23.98
N GLU A 141 -27.03 23.57 23.11
CA GLU A 141 -28.44 23.52 23.49
C GLU A 141 -28.81 22.16 24.09
N PHE A 142 -28.35 21.07 23.47
CA PHE A 142 -28.53 19.73 24.03
C PHE A 142 -27.92 19.60 25.43
N LEU A 143 -26.69 20.08 25.59
CA LEU A 143 -25.98 20.09 26.87
C LEU A 143 -26.70 20.96 27.90
N LYS A 144 -27.24 22.11 27.50
CA LYS A 144 -27.97 23.06 28.36
C LYS A 144 -29.22 22.43 28.95
N ASP A 145 -30.01 21.71 28.14
CA ASP A 145 -31.25 21.06 28.59
C ASP A 145 -31.00 19.94 29.62
N HIS A 146 -29.79 19.38 29.61
CA HIS A 146 -29.38 18.29 30.49
C HIS A 146 -28.38 18.70 31.60
N ALA A 147 -27.96 19.97 31.65
CA ALA A 147 -27.03 20.52 32.64
C ALA A 147 -27.72 20.83 33.98
N LYS A 148 -28.27 19.80 34.62
CA LYS A 148 -29.02 19.90 35.90
C LYS A 148 -28.14 19.71 37.15
N GLY A 149 -26.82 19.58 37.00
CA GLY A 149 -25.87 19.44 38.11
C GLY A 149 -25.94 18.12 38.92
N GLU A 150 -26.97 17.29 38.74
CA GLU A 150 -27.21 16.13 39.61
C GLU A 150 -27.29 14.76 38.91
N LYS A 151 -27.32 14.69 37.56
CA LYS A 151 -27.55 13.40 36.84
C LYS A 151 -26.80 13.20 35.50
N GLY A 152 -25.68 13.89 35.27
CA GLY A 152 -24.88 13.63 34.08
C GLY A 152 -23.42 14.00 34.25
N GLU A 153 -22.55 13.00 34.15
CA GLU A 153 -21.12 13.20 34.00
C GLU A 153 -20.84 13.61 32.56
N CYS A 154 -20.36 14.84 32.39
CA CYS A 154 -19.80 15.31 31.13
C CYS A 154 -18.31 15.01 31.17
N CYS A 155 -17.80 14.32 30.16
CA CYS A 155 -16.39 13.98 30.03
C CYS A 155 -15.81 14.68 28.80
N ILE A 156 -14.68 15.35 29.00
CA ILE A 156 -13.91 15.97 27.92
C ILE A 156 -12.69 15.09 27.67
N TYR A 157 -12.67 14.43 26.52
CA TYR A 157 -11.54 13.63 26.07
C TYR A 157 -10.63 14.50 25.23
N LEU A 158 -9.46 14.84 25.76
CA LEU A 158 -8.39 15.40 24.95
C LEU A 158 -7.81 14.27 24.10
N ARG A 159 -8.02 14.32 22.78
CA ARG A 159 -7.29 13.42 21.88
C ARG A 159 -5.80 13.73 22.05
N PRO A 160 -4.96 12.73 22.37
CA PRO A 160 -3.54 12.96 22.56
C PRO A 160 -3.02 13.66 21.31
N ASN A 161 -2.34 14.79 21.53
CA ASN A 161 -1.71 15.56 20.49
C ASN A 161 -0.49 14.78 20.00
N SER A 162 -0.73 13.66 19.34
CA SER A 162 0.27 12.74 18.84
C SER A 162 0.96 13.32 17.62
N LYS A 163 1.13 14.65 17.53
CA LYS A 163 1.81 15.32 16.41
C LYS A 163 3.12 14.64 16.11
N ALA A 164 3.89 14.28 17.14
CA ALA A 164 5.13 13.54 16.97
C ALA A 164 4.90 12.15 16.34
N LEU A 165 4.03 11.30 16.90
CA LEU A 165 3.80 9.96 16.38
C LEU A 165 3.14 9.97 14.99
N THR A 166 2.20 10.87 14.74
CA THR A 166 1.59 11.03 13.40
C THR A 166 2.62 11.53 12.40
N ILE A 167 3.49 12.47 12.78
CA ILE A 167 4.61 12.90 11.94
C ILE A 167 5.57 11.74 11.68
N PHE A 168 5.93 10.94 12.69
CA PHE A 168 6.79 9.77 12.52
C PHE A 168 6.17 8.72 11.59
N VAL A 169 4.87 8.45 11.72
CA VAL A 169 4.13 7.53 10.85
C VAL A 169 4.07 8.06 9.42
N ILE A 170 3.79 9.36 9.22
CA ILE A 170 3.77 9.99 7.90
C ILE A 170 5.18 9.95 7.27
N CYS A 171 6.22 10.30 8.02
CA CYS A 171 7.61 10.22 7.56
C CYS A 171 7.99 8.79 7.17
N PHE A 172 7.63 7.79 7.99
CA PHE A 172 7.90 6.38 7.71
C PHE A 172 7.19 5.90 6.44
N LEU A 173 5.90 6.22 6.28
CA LEU A 173 5.14 5.91 5.07
C LEU A 173 5.74 6.59 3.83
N SER A 174 6.18 7.85 3.94
CA SER A 174 6.83 8.56 2.84
C SER A 174 8.16 7.91 2.43
N LEU A 175 8.96 7.46 3.41
CA LEU A 175 10.22 6.76 3.17
C LEU A 175 10.00 5.41 2.50
N LEU A 176 8.98 4.64 2.91
CA LEU A 176 8.62 3.37 2.27
C LEU A 176 8.23 3.55 0.81
N VAL A 177 7.47 4.61 0.50
CA VAL A 177 7.09 4.93 -0.88
C VAL A 177 8.31 5.30 -1.71
N ILE A 178 9.20 6.17 -1.20
CA ILE A 178 10.44 6.54 -1.90
C ILE A 178 11.32 5.31 -2.12
N ALA A 179 11.47 4.45 -1.12
CA ALA A 179 12.24 3.21 -1.23
C ALA A 179 11.64 2.27 -2.29
N ALA A 180 10.31 2.13 -2.37
CA ALA A 180 9.65 1.33 -3.40
C ALA A 180 9.89 1.90 -4.81
N PHE A 181 9.82 3.23 -4.99
CA PHE A 181 10.15 3.87 -6.27
C PHE A 181 11.63 3.70 -6.64
N LEU A 182 12.55 3.83 -5.68
CA LEU A 182 13.97 3.57 -5.91
C LEU A 182 14.20 2.10 -6.26
N VAL A 183 13.53 1.15 -5.61
CA VAL A 183 13.61 -0.27 -5.98
C VAL A 183 13.06 -0.48 -7.38
N ILE A 184 11.93 0.10 -7.78
CA ILE A 184 11.37 -0.04 -9.13
C ILE A 184 12.28 0.61 -10.20
N ALA A 185 12.89 1.76 -9.89
CA ALA A 185 13.79 2.48 -10.79
C ALA A 185 15.19 1.85 -10.87
N LEU A 186 15.69 1.31 -9.76
CA LEU A 186 17.00 0.67 -9.64
C LEU A 186 16.97 -0.84 -9.87
N MET A 187 15.79 -1.48 -9.87
CA MET A 187 15.56 -2.78 -10.51
C MET A 187 15.76 -2.50 -12.00
N PRO A 188 16.98 -2.68 -12.52
CA PRO A 188 17.26 -2.33 -13.89
C PRO A 188 16.46 -3.31 -14.75
N PRO A 189 16.43 -3.15 -16.06
CA PRO A 189 15.98 -4.18 -16.99
C PRO A 189 16.83 -5.46 -16.91
N ARG A 190 17.31 -5.92 -15.74
CA ARG A 190 17.89 -7.25 -15.49
C ARG A 190 16.86 -8.33 -15.70
N ILE A 191 15.57 -8.09 -15.45
CA ILE A 191 14.53 -9.04 -15.86
C ILE A 191 14.42 -9.06 -17.39
N LEU A 192 14.48 -7.92 -18.08
CA LEU A 192 14.42 -7.85 -19.55
C LEU A 192 15.72 -8.31 -20.26
N LEU A 193 16.90 -8.04 -19.70
CA LEU A 193 18.22 -8.46 -20.18
C LEU A 193 18.47 -9.93 -19.88
N ASN A 194 18.02 -10.44 -18.73
CA ASN A 194 18.08 -11.88 -18.42
C ASN A 194 16.96 -12.67 -19.13
N TRP A 195 15.86 -12.01 -19.53
CA TRP A 195 14.92 -12.54 -20.54
C TRP A 195 15.54 -12.54 -21.93
N ARG A 196 16.21 -11.47 -22.37
CA ARG A 196 16.88 -11.38 -23.68
C ARG A 196 18.06 -12.36 -23.79
N ARG A 197 18.75 -12.66 -22.68
CA ARG A 197 19.80 -13.69 -22.61
C ARG A 197 19.25 -15.12 -22.62
N ARG A 198 18.01 -15.36 -22.16
CA ARG A 198 17.33 -16.66 -22.24
C ARG A 198 16.58 -16.89 -23.55
N ASN A 199 16.20 -15.82 -24.26
CA ASN A 199 15.53 -15.85 -25.57
C ASN A 199 16.49 -15.62 -26.75
N LEU A 200 17.81 -15.68 -26.52
CA LEU A 200 18.73 -15.86 -27.64
C LEU A 200 18.53 -17.29 -28.13
N VAL A 201 17.67 -17.46 -29.13
CA VAL A 201 17.49 -18.71 -29.88
C VAL A 201 18.88 -19.28 -30.14
N LYS A 202 19.22 -20.41 -29.48
CA LYS A 202 20.36 -21.23 -29.89
C LYS A 202 19.96 -21.79 -31.26
N SER A 203 20.27 -21.06 -32.33
CA SER A 203 20.15 -21.60 -33.69
C SER A 203 21.25 -22.63 -33.86
N VAL A 204 20.89 -23.81 -34.36
CA VAL A 204 21.87 -24.79 -34.85
C VAL A 204 22.49 -24.22 -36.13
N ASP A 205 23.83 -24.28 -36.25
CA ASP A 205 24.52 -23.82 -37.46
C ASP A 205 24.12 -24.69 -38.67
N SER A 206 23.82 -24.07 -39.81
CA SER A 206 23.30 -24.74 -41.02
C SER A 206 24.15 -25.94 -41.44
N LYS A 207 25.47 -25.82 -41.28
CA LYS A 207 26.45 -26.86 -41.63
C LYS A 207 26.27 -28.16 -40.85
N THR A 208 25.77 -28.09 -39.61
CA THR A 208 25.55 -29.29 -38.78
C THR A 208 24.23 -29.98 -39.12
N VAL A 209 23.25 -29.25 -39.65
CA VAL A 209 21.98 -29.80 -40.14
C VAL A 209 22.17 -30.47 -41.49
N GLU A 210 23.04 -29.93 -42.35
CA GLU A 210 23.42 -30.52 -43.64
C GLU A 210 24.17 -31.85 -43.50
N ALA A 211 24.92 -32.04 -42.40
CA ALA A 211 25.69 -33.25 -42.14
C ALA A 211 24.86 -34.44 -41.57
N LEU A 212 23.55 -34.27 -41.41
CA LEU A 212 22.67 -35.34 -40.89
C LEU A 212 22.50 -36.47 -41.92
N PRO A 213 22.37 -37.74 -41.49
CA PRO A 213 22.11 -38.85 -42.38
C PRO A 213 20.81 -38.64 -43.17
N CYS A 214 20.92 -38.69 -44.50
CA CYS A 214 19.80 -38.67 -45.42
C CYS A 214 19.55 -40.08 -45.96
N VAL A 215 18.30 -40.50 -45.99
CA VAL A 215 17.87 -41.77 -46.58
C VAL A 215 16.76 -41.46 -47.59
N ALA A 216 16.87 -42.01 -48.80
CA ALA A 216 15.77 -41.95 -49.76
C ALA A 216 14.70 -42.97 -49.32
N PHE A 217 13.47 -42.51 -49.16
CA PHE A 217 12.35 -43.39 -48.85
C PHE A 217 12.08 -44.33 -50.02
N GLY A 218 11.89 -45.61 -49.71
CA GLY A 218 11.53 -46.63 -50.68
C GLY A 218 10.59 -47.65 -50.05
N SER A 219 9.33 -47.64 -50.50
CA SER A 219 8.23 -48.52 -50.11
C SER A 219 8.59 -50.01 -50.20
N ALA A 220 9.52 -50.38 -51.07
CA ALA A 220 10.00 -51.75 -51.28
C ALA A 220 11.02 -52.26 -50.22
N ARG A 221 11.47 -51.42 -49.26
CA ARG A 221 12.50 -51.78 -48.25
C ARG A 221 11.99 -51.90 -46.81
N LEU A 222 10.70 -52.03 -46.60
CA LEU A 222 10.10 -52.15 -45.27
C LEU A 222 10.26 -53.56 -44.68
N SER A 223 11.43 -53.80 -44.08
CA SER A 223 11.60 -54.84 -43.08
C SER A 223 12.30 -54.25 -41.85
N GLN A 224 11.49 -54.12 -40.79
CA GLN A 224 11.87 -53.86 -39.40
C GLN A 224 12.19 -52.40 -39.00
N CYS A 225 11.31 -51.84 -38.15
CA CYS A 225 11.62 -50.86 -37.10
C CYS A 225 11.73 -49.35 -37.44
N HIS A 226 10.84 -48.78 -38.25
CA HIS A 226 10.64 -47.31 -38.25
C HIS A 226 9.17 -46.94 -37.97
N ALA A 227 8.99 -46.09 -36.96
CA ALA A 227 7.70 -45.62 -36.50
C ALA A 227 7.21 -44.49 -37.42
N GLY A 228 6.40 -44.84 -38.41
CA GLY A 228 5.51 -43.92 -39.13
C GLY A 228 5.86 -43.76 -40.60
N GLU A 229 4.90 -44.04 -41.47
CA GLU A 229 4.93 -43.72 -42.91
C GLU A 229 4.66 -42.24 -43.18
N THR A 230 4.67 -41.40 -42.13
CA THR A 230 4.15 -40.04 -42.14
C THR A 230 5.11 -39.09 -41.44
N CYS A 231 5.39 -37.95 -42.06
CA CYS A 231 6.21 -36.90 -41.47
C CYS A 231 5.45 -36.20 -40.34
N ALA A 232 5.93 -36.26 -39.10
CA ALA A 232 5.25 -35.61 -37.96
C ALA A 232 5.33 -34.07 -37.94
N ILE A 233 6.02 -33.44 -38.91
CA ILE A 233 6.09 -31.98 -39.05
C ILE A 233 5.01 -31.45 -40.01
N CYS A 234 4.89 -32.04 -41.21
CA CYS A 234 3.88 -31.63 -42.20
C CYS A 234 2.61 -32.50 -42.19
N LEU A 235 2.64 -33.63 -41.47
CA LEU A 235 1.55 -34.62 -41.41
C LEU A 235 1.22 -35.28 -42.76
N GLU A 236 2.16 -35.28 -43.71
CA GLU A 236 2.03 -35.94 -45.01
C GLU A 236 2.75 -37.29 -45.03
N ASP A 237 2.18 -38.25 -45.77
CA ASP A 237 2.76 -39.57 -46.02
C ASP A 237 4.02 -39.46 -46.91
N TYR A 238 5.02 -40.30 -46.64
CA TYR A 238 6.24 -40.36 -47.42
C TYR A 238 6.01 -40.98 -48.81
N LYS A 239 6.62 -40.38 -49.83
CA LYS A 239 6.57 -40.90 -51.20
C LYS A 239 7.91 -41.49 -51.61
N ASP A 240 7.86 -42.48 -52.51
CA ASP A 240 9.05 -43.11 -53.05
C ASP A 240 9.99 -42.09 -53.70
N GLY A 241 11.26 -42.13 -53.30
CA GLY A 241 12.29 -41.20 -53.76
C GLY A 241 12.38 -39.89 -52.95
N GLU A 242 11.51 -39.66 -51.98
CA GLU A 242 11.65 -38.49 -51.08
C GLU A 242 12.84 -38.64 -50.13
N ILE A 243 13.50 -37.52 -49.85
CA ILE A 243 14.70 -37.50 -48.99
C ILE A 243 14.27 -37.24 -47.55
N LEU A 244 14.53 -38.22 -46.69
CA LEU A 244 14.29 -38.14 -45.25
C LEU A 244 15.59 -37.89 -44.52
N LYS A 245 15.55 -37.02 -43.51
CA LYS A 245 16.65 -36.80 -42.57
C LYS A 245 16.34 -37.52 -41.26
N ILE A 246 17.31 -38.30 -40.80
CA ILE A 246 17.20 -39.05 -39.55
C ILE A 246 17.97 -38.29 -38.47
N LEU A 247 17.27 -37.95 -37.39
CA LEU A 247 17.88 -37.33 -36.23
C LEU A 247 18.66 -38.35 -35.39
N PRO A 248 19.60 -37.93 -34.51
CA PRO A 248 20.36 -38.85 -33.63
C PRO A 248 19.50 -39.66 -32.63
N CYS A 249 18.23 -39.29 -32.48
CA CYS A 249 17.21 -40.01 -31.71
C CYS A 249 16.42 -41.02 -32.57
N GLN A 250 16.83 -41.24 -33.81
CA GLN A 250 16.27 -42.19 -34.80
C GLN A 250 14.86 -41.84 -35.33
N HIS A 251 14.37 -40.62 -35.08
CA HIS A 251 13.18 -40.12 -35.76
C HIS A 251 13.53 -39.53 -37.12
N ASP A 252 12.74 -39.86 -38.12
CA ASP A 252 12.83 -39.42 -39.50
C ASP A 252 11.78 -38.36 -39.84
N PHE A 253 12.14 -37.46 -40.75
CA PHE A 253 11.30 -36.36 -41.25
C PHE A 253 11.75 -36.00 -42.67
N HIS A 254 10.91 -35.33 -43.47
CA HIS A 254 11.39 -34.71 -44.71
C HIS A 254 12.56 -33.76 -44.44
N SER A 255 13.59 -33.81 -45.30
CA SER A 255 14.79 -32.97 -45.15
C SER A 255 14.43 -31.48 -44.99
N SER A 256 13.52 -30.97 -45.82
CA SER A 256 13.07 -29.57 -45.80
C SER A 256 12.30 -29.19 -44.52
N CYS A 257 11.48 -30.11 -44.02
CA CYS A 257 10.67 -29.91 -42.83
C CYS A 257 11.55 -29.80 -41.58
N VAL A 258 12.49 -30.73 -41.42
CA VAL A 258 13.36 -30.76 -40.24
C VAL A 258 14.40 -29.64 -40.27
N GLU A 259 14.92 -29.28 -41.44
CA GLU A 259 15.77 -28.10 -41.59
C GLU A 259 15.04 -26.83 -41.14
N SER A 260 13.85 -26.59 -41.67
CA SER A 260 13.04 -25.43 -41.29
C SER A 260 12.70 -25.41 -39.80
N TRP A 261 12.40 -26.57 -39.22
CA TRP A 261 12.13 -26.71 -37.79
C TRP A 261 13.33 -26.32 -36.93
N LEU A 262 14.50 -26.88 -37.23
CA LEU A 262 15.72 -26.70 -36.46
C LEU A 262 16.30 -25.30 -36.59
N THR A 263 16.07 -24.63 -37.71
CA THR A 263 16.51 -23.24 -37.92
C THR A 263 15.55 -22.21 -37.32
N LYS A 264 14.23 -22.46 -37.31
CA LYS A 264 13.23 -21.44 -36.93
C LYS A 264 12.61 -21.64 -35.54
N TRP A 265 12.44 -22.88 -35.07
CA TRP A 265 11.57 -23.17 -33.93
C TRP A 265 12.34 -23.70 -32.71
N GLY A 266 13.33 -24.59 -32.90
CA GLY A 266 14.15 -25.07 -31.78
C GLY A 266 15.06 -26.23 -32.14
N THR A 267 16.01 -26.55 -31.25
CA THR A 267 17.09 -27.52 -31.50
C THR A 267 16.76 -28.96 -31.10
N PHE A 268 15.47 -29.27 -30.94
CA PHE A 268 15.01 -30.54 -30.38
C PHE A 268 14.10 -31.29 -31.36
N CYS A 269 14.07 -32.61 -31.22
CA CYS A 269 13.19 -33.49 -31.99
C CYS A 269 11.70 -33.17 -31.73
N PRO A 270 10.87 -32.97 -32.77
CA PRO A 270 9.42 -32.72 -32.62
C PRO A 270 8.67 -33.84 -31.88
N VAL A 271 9.13 -35.08 -32.00
CA VAL A 271 8.45 -36.26 -31.45
C VAL A 271 8.88 -36.51 -30.00
N CYS A 272 10.18 -36.63 -29.74
CA CYS A 272 10.69 -37.06 -28.44
C CYS A 272 11.33 -35.94 -27.59
N LYS A 273 11.40 -34.71 -28.11
CA LYS A 273 12.04 -33.54 -27.46
C LYS A 273 13.53 -33.72 -27.14
N HIS A 274 14.19 -34.71 -27.73
CA HIS A 274 15.64 -34.91 -27.58
C HIS A 274 16.41 -33.77 -28.26
N ASP A 275 17.36 -33.15 -27.55
CA ASP A 275 18.17 -32.04 -28.05
C ASP A 275 19.24 -32.53 -29.02
N MET A 276 19.42 -31.84 -30.15
CA MET A 276 20.40 -32.20 -31.17
C MET A 276 21.83 -31.79 -30.80
N ILE A 277 22.00 -30.81 -29.91
CA ILE A 277 23.31 -30.24 -29.57
C ILE A 277 24.13 -31.17 -28.65
N THR A 278 23.49 -32.06 -27.90
CA THR A 278 24.17 -32.88 -26.87
C THR A 278 25.06 -34.00 -27.43
N LYS A 279 24.95 -34.34 -28.72
CA LYS A 279 25.79 -35.39 -29.35
C LYS A 279 26.84 -34.88 -30.33
N THR A 280 26.67 -33.70 -30.94
CA THR A 280 27.68 -33.15 -31.87
C THR A 280 29.00 -32.84 -31.16
N ALA A 281 28.94 -32.37 -29.91
CA ALA A 281 30.11 -32.20 -29.05
C ALA A 281 30.85 -33.53 -28.74
N TYR A 282 30.16 -34.67 -28.80
CA TYR A 282 30.74 -36.00 -28.54
C TYR A 282 31.37 -36.61 -29.80
N SER A 283 30.86 -36.29 -31.00
CA SER A 283 31.42 -36.77 -32.27
C SER A 283 32.69 -36.03 -32.72
N GLU A 284 32.88 -34.77 -32.33
CA GLU A 284 34.14 -34.05 -32.57
C GLU A 284 35.28 -34.58 -31.70
N ILE A 285 35.00 -34.96 -30.46
CA ILE A 285 35.98 -35.60 -29.57
C ILE A 285 36.41 -36.97 -30.12
N LYS A 286 35.48 -37.73 -30.73
CA LYS A 286 35.78 -39.07 -31.27
C LYS A 286 36.55 -39.05 -32.60
N ARG A 287 36.41 -37.99 -33.42
CA ARG A 287 37.19 -37.81 -34.66
C ARG A 287 38.63 -37.33 -34.42
N SER A 288 38.90 -36.69 -33.29
CA SER A 288 40.28 -36.32 -32.89
C SER A 288 41.07 -37.51 -32.31
N SER A 289 40.43 -38.62 -31.96
CA SER A 289 41.06 -39.77 -31.30
C SER A 289 41.32 -40.99 -32.19
N THR A 290 41.12 -40.90 -33.52
CA THR A 290 41.42 -42.00 -34.46
C THR A 290 42.11 -41.47 -35.71
N GLY A 291 43.39 -41.12 -35.59
CA GLY A 291 44.22 -40.66 -36.70
C GLY A 291 45.60 -40.20 -36.25
N ASP A 292 46.39 -41.12 -35.72
CA ASP A 292 47.79 -41.34 -36.11
C ASP A 292 48.43 -42.39 -35.18
N ALA A 293 48.45 -43.62 -35.70
CA ALA A 293 49.35 -44.65 -35.22
C ALA A 293 50.67 -44.50 -35.98
N HIS A 294 51.76 -44.18 -35.28
CA HIS A 294 53.07 -44.73 -35.62
C HIS A 294 54.05 -44.63 -34.44
N LEU A 295 54.24 -45.76 -33.75
CA LEU A 295 55.51 -46.12 -33.13
C LEU A 295 55.79 -47.56 -33.56
N PRO A 296 56.93 -47.86 -34.20
CA PRO A 296 57.39 -49.22 -34.33
C PRO A 296 58.08 -49.64 -33.02
N TRP A 297 57.76 -50.84 -32.55
CA TRP A 297 58.63 -51.58 -31.65
C TRP A 297 59.52 -52.49 -32.50
N ILE A 298 60.82 -52.44 -32.18
CA ILE A 298 61.94 -53.40 -32.35
C ILE A 298 63.17 -52.67 -32.90
#